data_AF-A0A7S2IML3-F1
#
_entry.id   AF-A0A7S2IML3-F1
#
_cell.length_a   1.000
_cell.length_b   1.000
_cell.length_c   1.000
_cell.angle_alpha   90.00
_cell.angle_beta   90.00
_cell.angle_gamma   90.00
#
_symmetry.space_group_name_H-M   'P 1'
#
loop_
_entity.id
_entity.type
_entity.pdbx_description
1 polymer ?
#
loop_
_entity_poly.entity_id
_entity_poly.type
_entity_poly.pdbx_seq_one_letter_code
_entity_poly.pdbx_strand_id
1 'polypeptide(L)'
;MLAALVAQRCSLGDNGLSLRFTVMCGGATPKPYEALLTRGRTTPTALALPTLHCLSAVDNMNPPSSGQECADSFRHPQATLLWHNAGHSLPPEGEPTAQVV
;
A
#
# COMPACT_ATOMS: atom_id res chain seq x y z
N MET A 1 1.53 -0.05 -8.72
CA MET A 1 0.39 0.89 -8.59
C MET A 1 -0.98 0.23 -8.79
N LEU A 2 -1.22 -0.59 -9.83
CA LEU A 2 -2.52 -1.27 -10.05
C LEU A 2 -3.03 -2.07 -8.83
N ALA A 3 -2.14 -2.77 -8.11
CA ALA A 3 -2.49 -3.53 -6.92
C ALA A 3 -3.20 -2.67 -5.84
N ALA A 4 -2.75 -1.43 -5.63
CA ALA A 4 -3.38 -0.50 -4.69
C ALA A 4 -4.82 -0.14 -5.10
N LEU A 5 -5.06 0.03 -6.40
CA LEU A 5 -6.40 0.33 -6.93
C LEU A 5 -7.36 -0.86 -6.73
N VAL A 6 -6.89 -2.06 -7.03
CA VAL A 6 -7.68 -3.29 -6.86
C VAL A 6 -7.99 -3.50 -5.38
N ALA A 7 -6.96 -3.40 -4.53
CA ALA A 7 -7.10 -3.53 -3.09
C ALA A 7 -8.10 -2.52 -2.51
N GLN A 8 -8.03 -1.26 -2.93
CA GLN A 8 -8.93 -0.22 -2.41
C GLN A 8 -10.38 -0.37 -2.89
N ARG A 9 -10.60 -0.84 -4.13
CA ARG A 9 -11.95 -1.19 -4.59
C ARG A 9 -12.52 -2.38 -3.83
N CYS A 10 -11.68 -3.37 -3.52
CA CYS A 10 -12.07 -4.51 -2.70
C CYS A 10 -12.39 -4.10 -1.25
N SER A 11 -11.60 -3.20 -0.64
CA SER A 11 -11.91 -2.68 0.70
C SER A 11 -13.24 -1.91 0.71
N LEU A 12 -13.56 -1.19 -0.36
CA LEU A 12 -14.81 -0.46 -0.51
C LEU A 12 -16.02 -1.32 -0.92
N GLY A 13 -15.81 -2.57 -1.34
CA GLY A 13 -16.88 -3.46 -1.80
C GLY A 13 -17.43 -3.13 -3.20
N ASP A 14 -16.77 -2.27 -3.98
CA ASP A 14 -17.29 -1.71 -5.24
C ASP A 14 -17.61 -2.78 -6.32
N ASN A 15 -16.96 -3.95 -6.27
CA ASN A 15 -17.02 -4.95 -7.34
C ASN A 15 -17.50 -6.34 -6.88
N GLY A 16 -17.98 -6.48 -5.63
CA GLY A 16 -18.33 -7.79 -5.06
C GLY A 16 -17.15 -8.75 -4.87
N LEU A 17 -15.91 -8.29 -5.09
CA LEU A 17 -14.67 -9.04 -4.87
C LEU A 17 -14.12 -8.74 -3.46
N SER A 18 -13.77 -9.80 -2.72
CA SER A 18 -13.16 -9.68 -1.40
C SER A 18 -11.74 -10.26 -1.43
N LEU A 19 -10.75 -9.42 -1.12
CA LEU A 19 -9.38 -9.84 -0.87
C LEU A 19 -9.23 -10.17 0.62
N ARG A 20 -8.39 -11.16 0.92
CA ARG A 20 -8.02 -11.50 2.31
C ARG A 20 -6.73 -10.81 2.75
N PHE A 21 -5.84 -10.53 1.80
CA PHE A 21 -4.54 -9.92 2.03
C PHE A 21 -3.97 -9.42 0.69
N THR A 22 -3.03 -8.48 0.72
CA THR A 22 -2.27 -8.06 -0.46
C THR A 22 -0.83 -7.67 -0.11
N VAL A 23 0.10 -7.94 -1.03
CA VAL A 23 1.49 -7.46 -0.97
C VAL A 23 1.72 -6.43 -2.07
N MET A 24 2.37 -5.32 -1.74
CA MET A 24 2.69 -4.24 -2.68
C MET A 24 4.17 -3.90 -2.58
N CYS A 25 4.95 -4.23 -3.62
CA CYS A 25 6.36 -3.88 -3.71
C CYS A 25 6.53 -2.62 -4.56
N GLY A 26 7.31 -1.65 -4.08
CA GLY A 26 7.51 -0.35 -4.76
C GLY A 26 6.20 0.41 -4.96
N GLY A 27 5.28 0.31 -3.99
CA GLY A 27 3.99 0.98 -4.03
C GLY A 27 4.14 2.50 -4.01
N ALA A 28 3.23 3.19 -4.68
CA ALA A 28 3.09 4.64 -4.68
C ALA A 28 1.62 5.00 -4.87
N THR A 29 1.22 6.20 -4.44
CA THR A 29 -0.10 6.77 -4.68
C THR A 29 -0.36 6.83 -6.21
N PRO A 30 -1.30 6.03 -6.76
CA PRO A 30 -1.58 6.02 -8.18
C PRO A 30 -2.31 7.28 -8.61
N LYS A 31 -1.75 8.00 -9.58
CA LYS A 31 -2.41 9.12 -10.27
C LYS A 31 -3.18 8.60 -11.49
N PRO A 32 -4.38 9.12 -11.82
CA PRO A 32 -5.14 10.18 -11.15
C PRO A 32 -6.16 9.65 -10.13
N TYR A 33 -5.82 8.58 -9.39
CA TYR A 33 -6.76 7.85 -8.54
C TYR A 33 -6.62 8.18 -7.05
N GLU A 34 -6.03 9.31 -6.71
CA GLU A 34 -5.83 9.77 -5.33
C GLU A 34 -7.15 9.81 -4.55
N ALA A 35 -8.24 10.20 -5.20
CA ALA A 35 -9.58 10.25 -4.61
C ALA A 35 -10.07 8.88 -4.11
N LEU A 36 -9.67 7.77 -4.77
CA LEU A 36 -10.04 6.42 -4.36
C LEU A 36 -9.35 6.02 -3.05
N LEU A 37 -8.06 6.34 -2.91
CA LEU A 37 -7.31 6.08 -1.68
C LEU A 37 -7.88 6.89 -0.52
N THR A 38 -8.13 8.18 -0.73
CA THR A 38 -8.81 9.04 0.26
C THR A 38 -10.15 8.46 0.68
N ARG A 39 -10.95 7.95 -0.27
CA ARG A 39 -12.25 7.36 0.02
C ARG A 39 -12.16 6.15 0.93
N GLY A 40 -11.27 5.19 0.69
CA GLY A 40 -11.15 4.04 1.59
C GLY A 40 -10.57 4.40 2.97
N ARG A 41 -9.73 5.45 3.07
CA ARG A 41 -9.32 5.99 4.38
C ARG A 41 -10.51 6.55 5.16
N THR A 42 -11.41 7.28 4.50
CA THR A 42 -12.50 8.01 5.17
C THR A 42 -13.79 7.21 5.31
N THR A 43 -14.04 6.19 4.50
CA THR A 43 -15.29 5.41 4.49
C THR A 43 -15.36 4.45 5.67
N PRO A 44 -16.19 4.67 6.70
CA PRO A 44 -16.23 3.85 7.92
C PRO A 44 -16.51 2.36 7.64
N THR A 45 -17.31 2.07 6.63
CA THR A 45 -17.71 0.72 6.20
C THR A 45 -16.68 0.01 5.32
N ALA A 46 -15.57 0.66 4.98
CA ALA A 46 -14.50 0.00 4.23
C ALA A 46 -14.01 -1.20 5.04
N LEU A 47 -14.00 -2.38 4.41
CA LEU A 47 -13.49 -3.59 4.99
C LEU A 47 -12.02 -3.37 5.33
N ALA A 48 -11.68 -3.76 6.54
CA ALA A 48 -10.30 -3.84 6.96
C ALA A 48 -9.63 -4.91 6.08
N LEU A 49 -8.77 -4.48 5.16
CA LEU A 49 -7.93 -5.33 4.32
C LEU A 49 -6.48 -5.29 4.81
N PRO A 50 -5.94 -6.42 5.32
CA PRO A 50 -4.52 -6.57 5.61
C PRO A 50 -3.63 -6.33 4.37
N THR A 51 -2.68 -5.41 4.48
CA THR A 51 -1.73 -5.06 3.43
C THR A 51 -0.29 -5.10 3.93
N LEU A 52 0.62 -5.60 3.09
CA LEU A 52 2.06 -5.52 3.29
C LEU A 52 2.69 -4.67 2.18
N HIS A 53 3.41 -3.64 2.54
CA HIS A 53 4.04 -2.70 1.63
C HIS A 53 5.56 -2.81 1.76
N CYS A 54 6.24 -3.27 0.72
CA CYS A 54 7.71 -3.26 0.66
C CYS A 54 8.15 -1.99 -0.07
N LEU A 55 8.76 -1.06 0.67
CA LEU A 55 9.15 0.26 0.19
C LEU A 55 10.66 0.47 0.34
N SER A 56 11.25 1.19 -0.62
CA SER A 56 12.65 1.59 -0.53
C SER A 56 12.77 3.02 -0.04
N ALA A 57 13.64 3.28 0.94
CA ALA A 57 13.92 4.62 1.45
C ALA A 57 14.73 5.49 0.46
N VAL A 58 15.26 4.87 -0.60
CA VAL A 58 16.11 5.52 -1.61
C VAL A 58 15.56 5.36 -3.04
N ASP A 59 14.27 5.05 -3.18
CA ASP A 59 13.60 5.02 -4.48
C ASP A 59 13.31 6.43 -4.99
N ASN A 60 13.96 6.81 -6.10
CA ASN A 60 13.77 8.11 -6.75
C ASN A 60 12.65 8.10 -7.81
N MET A 61 12.15 6.92 -8.19
CA MET A 61 11.04 6.78 -9.14
C MET A 61 9.69 6.83 -8.42
N ASN A 62 9.59 6.10 -7.32
CA ASN A 62 8.44 6.10 -6.41
C ASN A 62 8.91 6.60 -5.04
N PRO A 63 8.86 7.91 -4.78
CA PRO A 63 9.39 8.47 -3.54
C PRO A 63 8.81 7.78 -2.30
N PRO A 64 9.61 7.56 -1.24
CA PRO A 64 9.19 6.87 -0.02
C PRO A 64 7.88 7.42 0.58
N SER A 65 7.71 8.73 0.55
CA SER A 65 6.50 9.41 1.02
C SER A 65 5.24 9.00 0.26
N SER A 66 5.35 8.78 -1.05
CA SER A 66 4.20 8.34 -1.87
C SER A 66 3.82 6.89 -1.58
N GLY A 67 4.80 6.03 -1.28
CA GLY A 67 4.55 4.67 -0.83
C GLY A 67 3.88 4.63 0.54
N GLN A 68 4.34 5.47 1.47
CA GLN A 68 3.76 5.64 2.80
C GLN A 68 2.30 6.13 2.72
N GLU A 69 2.04 7.19 1.94
CA GLU A 69 0.69 7.72 1.72
C GLU A 69 -0.28 6.65 1.21
N CYS A 70 0.21 5.79 0.31
CA CYS A 70 -0.56 4.67 -0.19
C CYS A 70 -0.86 3.64 0.91
N ALA A 71 0.11 3.29 1.76
CA ALA A 71 -0.11 2.39 2.91
C ALA A 71 -1.12 2.96 3.91
N ASP A 72 -1.01 4.23 4.24
CA ASP A 72 -1.91 4.96 5.15
C ASP A 72 -3.37 5.00 4.67
N SER A 73 -3.64 4.65 3.41
CA SER A 73 -5.01 4.58 2.87
C SER A 73 -5.79 3.31 3.29
N PHE A 74 -5.10 2.28 3.80
CA PHE A 74 -5.67 0.97 4.13
C PHE A 74 -6.09 0.80 5.60
N ARG A 75 -5.98 1.86 6.42
CA ARG A 75 -6.34 1.94 7.85
C ARG A 75 -5.55 1.03 8.79
N HIS A 76 -5.03 1.60 9.88
CA HIS A 76 -4.44 0.86 11.01
C HIS A 76 -5.49 -0.05 11.67
N PRO A 77 -5.15 -1.27 12.15
CA PRO A 77 -3.79 -1.85 12.29
C PRO A 77 -3.33 -2.70 11.09
N GLN A 78 -3.87 -2.47 9.90
CA GLN A 78 -3.80 -3.49 8.86
C GLN A 78 -2.76 -3.25 7.78
N ALA A 79 -2.10 -2.10 7.77
CA ALA A 79 -0.97 -1.84 6.89
C ALA A 79 0.35 -2.15 7.63
N THR A 80 1.14 -3.05 7.06
CA THR A 80 2.52 -3.30 7.50
C THR A 80 3.47 -2.77 6.43
N LEU A 81 4.49 -2.02 6.84
CA LEU A 81 5.57 -1.59 5.98
C LEU A 81 6.83 -2.44 6.22
N LEU A 82 7.51 -2.78 5.14
CA LEU A 82 8.87 -3.27 5.14
C LEU A 82 9.75 -2.27 4.40
N TRP A 83 10.77 -1.75 5.07
CA TRP A 83 11.71 -0.79 4.50
C TRP A 83 12.99 -1.49 4.04
N HIS A 84 13.50 -1.09 2.88
CA HIS A 84 14.81 -1.50 2.35
C HIS A 84 15.53 -0.32 1.67
N ASN A 85 16.77 -0.51 1.21
CA ASN A 85 17.58 0.53 0.55
C ASN A 85 18.00 0.16 -0.88
N ALA A 86 17.29 -0.77 -1.52
CA ALA A 86 17.62 -1.28 -2.86
C ALA A 86 17.13 -0.40 -4.03
N GLY A 87 16.80 0.88 -3.81
CA GLY A 87 16.28 1.76 -4.86
C GLY A 87 14.96 1.26 -5.46
N HIS A 88 14.78 1.38 -6.78
CA HIS A 88 13.60 0.89 -7.51
C HIS A 88 13.74 -0.59 -7.90
N SER A 89 14.10 -1.44 -6.94
CA SER A 89 14.33 -2.88 -7.16
C SER A 89 13.97 -3.66 -5.90
N LEU A 90 13.68 -4.96 -6.06
CA LEU A 90 13.45 -5.83 -4.92
C LEU A 90 14.76 -6.01 -4.14
N PRO A 91 14.75 -5.96 -2.80
CA PRO A 91 15.95 -6.17 -2.01
C PRO A 91 16.42 -7.63 -2.10
N PRO A 92 17.72 -7.89 -1.90
CA PRO A 92 18.21 -9.25 -1.71
C PRO A 92 17.59 -9.88 -0.45
N GLU A 93 17.61 -11.21 -0.37
CA GLU A 93 17.08 -11.92 0.80
C GLU A 93 17.75 -11.44 2.10
N GLY A 94 16.94 -11.10 3.11
CA GLY A 94 17.41 -10.80 4.47
C GLY A 94 17.60 -9.31 4.84
N GLU A 95 17.39 -8.36 3.92
CA GLU A 95 17.52 -6.92 4.22
C GLU A 95 16.30 -6.17 4.79
N PRO A 96 15.02 -6.57 4.62
CA PRO A 96 13.91 -5.69 4.96
C PRO A 96 13.72 -5.53 6.48
N THR A 97 13.49 -4.29 6.93
CA THR A 97 13.15 -3.95 8.32
C THR A 97 11.65 -3.67 8.44
N ALA A 98 10.94 -4.34 9.36
CA ALA A 98 9.48 -4.20 9.49
C ALA A 98 9.05 -3.06 10.41
N GLN A 99 8.04 -2.30 9.99
CA GLN A 99 7.32 -1.29 10.76
C GLN A 99 5.81 -1.47 10.55
N VAL A 100 5.01 -1.41 11.61
CA VAL A 100 3.54 -1.41 11.52
C VAL A 100 3.08 0.05 11.53
N VAL A 101 2.16 0.43 10.62
CA VAL A 101 1.66 1.82 10.50
C VAL A 101 0.15 1.89 10.62
#